data_AF-A0A6C1NT23-F1
#
_entry.id   AF-A0A6C1NT23-F1
#
_cell.length_a   1.000
_cell.length_b   1.000
_cell.length_c   1.000
_cell.angle_alpha   90.00
_cell.angle_beta   90.00
_cell.angle_gamma   90.00
#
_symmetry.space_group_name_H-M   'P 1'
#
loop_
_entity.id
_entity.type
_entity.pdbx_description
1 polymer ?
#
loop_
_entity_poly.entity_id
_entity_poly.type
_entity_poly.pdbx_seq_one_letter_code
_entity_poly.pdbx_strand_id
1 'polypeptide(L)'
;MTAIAPLLLLSALLQEESTTFSEVGVPLLILATGIVFLLLGYRAFFRKRFIENIPTSRCKGVTMGLNELKGTARTPSPITSFLTEKEVVYYSYKIEEQRKRTTRDKDGKKKTTREWKTVASGRRYKPFELHDDTGHIRVRPKGAEFHAKRVLSRTVHRRDPLYFGKGPRRQLRRSTGRRRFQEEVILADEPTYVLGPARVREDVVEPEIAREESDSGGLFIVSAHSEEALIRKYAWQARGAFAGAVILAGLVPIVRTVNVEGLPFVEAAQASAGWVGLAMGLVLAAIATFYFTTVYNGLVDLRNRADRAFAMLEVELKRRHDLIPRLAKVVGAVAEHERETLQAVVVARTDPAPTGKGGSEGTAAAGAAVDGQTHALEKIFALSEDHPELVSNENFRALMEELTRTEDKIALARAFHNDSVERMNIRVHTVPDVLVAPVAKVGKRDPLAFEAFETKPVEISLEP
;
A
#
# COMPACT_ATOMS: atom_id res chain seq x y z
N MET A 1 7.32 -11.94 -18.70
CA MET A 1 8.29 -12.45 -19.71
C MET A 1 9.64 -12.80 -19.06
N THR A 2 9.65 -13.44 -17.89
CA THR A 2 10.87 -13.75 -17.12
C THR A 2 11.04 -15.25 -16.84
N ALA A 3 10.20 -16.11 -17.40
CA ALA A 3 10.26 -17.57 -17.18
C ALA A 3 11.12 -18.33 -18.22
N ILE A 4 11.54 -17.69 -19.33
CA ILE A 4 12.20 -18.39 -20.45
C ILE A 4 13.73 -18.17 -20.47
N ALA A 5 14.21 -17.09 -19.85
CA ALA A 5 15.64 -16.79 -19.78
C ALA A 5 16.47 -17.84 -18.99
N PRO A 6 15.97 -18.45 -17.89
CA PRO A 6 16.73 -19.48 -17.18
C PRO A 6 16.89 -20.76 -18.02
N LEU A 7 15.83 -21.17 -18.73
CA LEU A 7 15.82 -22.36 -19.60
C LEU A 7 16.81 -22.24 -20.78
N LEU A 8 16.95 -21.04 -21.35
CA LEU A 8 17.90 -20.81 -22.45
C LEU A 8 19.35 -20.77 -21.97
N LEU A 9 19.61 -20.23 -20.77
CA LEU A 9 20.94 -20.27 -20.14
C LEU A 9 21.31 -21.71 -19.76
N LEU A 10 20.35 -22.49 -19.24
CA LEU A 10 20.52 -23.91 -18.93
C LEU A 10 20.88 -24.71 -20.20
N SER A 11 20.23 -24.43 -21.34
CA SER A 11 20.53 -25.11 -22.60
C SER A 11 21.91 -24.77 -23.18
N ALA A 12 22.43 -23.57 -22.90
CA ALA A 12 23.75 -23.13 -23.36
C ALA A 12 24.87 -23.68 -22.47
N LEU A 13 24.62 -23.80 -21.17
CA LEU A 13 25.55 -24.40 -20.20
C LEU A 13 25.66 -25.92 -20.34
N LEU A 14 24.63 -26.59 -20.87
CA LEU A 14 24.65 -28.01 -21.22
C LEU A 14 25.47 -28.33 -22.50
N GLN A 15 26.01 -27.33 -23.21
CA GLN A 15 26.81 -27.55 -24.43
C GLN A 15 28.33 -27.49 -24.21
N GLU A 16 28.82 -27.17 -23.00
CA GLU A 16 30.25 -27.25 -22.65
C GLU A 16 30.58 -28.62 -22.03
N GLU A 17 31.33 -29.44 -22.77
CA GLU A 17 31.86 -30.76 -22.41
C GLU A 17 32.90 -30.68 -21.27
N SER A 18 32.48 -30.28 -20.08
CA SER A 18 33.23 -30.56 -18.85
C SER A 18 32.34 -31.38 -17.92
N THR A 19 32.69 -32.66 -17.75
CA THR A 19 31.96 -33.63 -16.90
C THR A 19 31.75 -33.11 -15.47
N THR A 20 32.73 -32.35 -14.96
CA THR A 20 32.69 -31.69 -13.66
C THR A 20 31.59 -30.63 -13.55
N PHE A 21 31.33 -29.86 -14.62
CA PHE A 21 30.29 -28.85 -14.63
C PHE A 21 28.88 -29.47 -14.69
N SER A 22 28.70 -30.55 -15.44
CA SER A 22 27.43 -31.28 -15.46
C SER A 22 27.11 -31.95 -14.12
N GLU A 23 28.08 -32.57 -13.47
CA GLU A 23 27.87 -33.32 -12.22
C GLU A 23 27.54 -32.43 -11.01
N VAL A 24 28.21 -31.28 -10.89
CA VAL A 24 28.10 -30.41 -9.71
C VAL A 24 27.47 -29.05 -10.04
N GLY A 25 27.84 -28.48 -11.19
CA GLY A 25 27.39 -27.14 -11.61
C GLY A 25 25.89 -27.07 -11.86
N VAL A 26 25.31 -28.06 -12.55
CA VAL A 26 23.87 -28.07 -12.87
C VAL A 26 23.00 -28.19 -11.61
N PRO A 27 23.21 -29.14 -10.68
CA PRO A 27 22.45 -29.19 -9.42
C PRO A 27 22.58 -27.90 -8.59
N LEU A 28 23.77 -27.30 -8.53
CA LEU A 28 24.01 -26.06 -7.78
C LEU A 28 23.27 -24.86 -8.40
N LEU A 29 23.19 -24.79 -9.73
CA LEU A 29 22.40 -23.77 -10.42
C LEU A 29 20.90 -23.93 -10.17
N ILE A 30 20.38 -25.17 -10.13
CA ILE A 30 18.98 -25.44 -9.80
C ILE A 30 18.70 -25.04 -8.34
N LEU A 31 19.59 -25.38 -7.42
CA LEU A 31 19.49 -24.98 -6.02
C LEU A 31 19.49 -23.45 -5.85
N ALA A 32 20.46 -22.76 -6.47
CA ALA A 32 20.55 -21.31 -6.46
C ALA A 32 19.28 -20.67 -7.05
N THR A 33 18.76 -21.23 -8.14
CA THR A 33 17.49 -20.79 -8.72
C THR A 33 16.33 -21.01 -7.74
N GLY A 34 16.27 -22.16 -7.07
CA GLY A 34 15.27 -22.46 -6.04
C GLY A 34 15.28 -21.46 -4.89
N ILE A 35 16.48 -21.08 -4.41
CA ILE A 35 16.66 -20.05 -3.39
C ILE A 35 16.18 -18.68 -3.89
N VAL A 36 16.49 -18.31 -5.14
CA VAL A 36 15.97 -17.06 -5.73
C VAL A 36 14.45 -17.07 -5.78
N PHE A 37 13.83 -18.19 -6.18
CA PHE A 37 12.37 -18.33 -6.17
C PHE A 37 11.80 -18.21 -4.76
N LEU A 38 12.44 -18.81 -3.75
CA LEU A 38 12.04 -18.69 -2.36
C LEU A 38 12.10 -17.23 -1.87
N LEU A 39 13.18 -16.51 -2.16
CA LEU A 39 13.36 -15.09 -1.81
C LEU A 39 12.38 -14.18 -2.53
N LEU A 40 12.10 -14.44 -3.82
CA LEU A 40 11.08 -13.71 -4.58
C LEU A 40 9.68 -13.97 -4.02
N GLY A 41 9.39 -15.21 -3.62
CA GLY A 41 8.13 -15.59 -2.96
C GLY A 41 7.96 -14.86 -1.65
N TYR A 42 9.01 -14.84 -0.81
CA TYR A 42 9.02 -14.10 0.44
C TYR A 42 8.80 -12.60 0.23
N ARG A 43 9.53 -11.97 -0.70
CA ARG A 43 9.39 -10.55 -1.02
C ARG A 43 7.97 -10.21 -1.51
N ALA A 44 7.38 -11.04 -2.36
CA ALA A 44 6.01 -10.85 -2.86
C ALA A 44 4.98 -11.04 -1.74
N PHE A 45 5.14 -12.05 -0.89
CA PHE A 45 4.27 -12.29 0.26
C PHE A 45 4.35 -11.14 1.28
N PHE A 46 5.56 -10.66 1.57
CA PHE A 46 5.78 -9.51 2.43
C PHE A 46 5.07 -8.26 1.88
N ARG A 47 5.23 -7.96 0.59
CA ARG A 47 4.54 -6.82 -0.06
C ARG A 47 3.02 -6.95 0.02
N LYS A 48 2.48 -8.14 -0.24
CA LYS A 48 1.04 -8.42 -0.10
C LYS A 48 0.57 -8.12 1.32
N ARG A 49 1.24 -8.71 2.33
CA ARG A 49 0.86 -8.55 3.74
C ARG A 49 1.02 -7.11 4.21
N PHE A 50 2.03 -6.40 3.71
CA PHE A 50 2.27 -5.02 4.08
C PHE A 50 1.13 -4.11 3.60
N ILE A 51 0.62 -4.31 2.38
CA ILE A 51 -0.56 -3.59 1.86
C ILE A 51 -1.79 -3.91 2.73
N GLU A 52 -2.08 -5.18 2.98
CA GLU A 52 -3.26 -5.60 3.76
C GLU A 52 -3.31 -5.03 5.20
N ASN A 53 -2.15 -4.73 5.79
CA ASN A 53 -2.03 -4.28 7.18
C ASN A 53 -2.23 -2.78 7.38
N ILE A 54 -2.28 -2.00 6.30
CA ILE A 54 -2.36 -0.54 6.41
C ILE A 54 -3.81 -0.14 6.21
N PRO A 55 -4.47 0.45 7.21
CA PRO A 55 -5.82 0.98 7.03
C PRO A 55 -5.81 2.14 6.05
N THR A 56 -6.87 2.20 5.23
CA THR A 56 -7.12 3.31 4.34
C THR A 56 -7.44 4.55 5.17
N SER A 57 -6.61 5.57 5.07
CA SER A 57 -6.82 6.89 5.66
C SER A 57 -7.64 7.76 4.70
N ARG A 58 -8.31 8.77 5.25
CA ARG A 58 -8.86 9.90 4.49
C ARG A 58 -7.80 10.98 4.30
N CYS A 59 -7.87 11.76 3.24
CA CYS A 59 -6.86 12.76 2.88
C CYS A 59 -6.67 13.82 3.98
N LYS A 60 -7.76 14.32 4.59
CA LYS A 60 -7.66 15.24 5.75
C LYS A 60 -7.19 14.57 7.04
N GLY A 61 -7.34 13.25 7.15
CA GLY A 61 -6.98 12.46 8.34
C GLY A 61 -5.58 11.84 8.27
N VAL A 62 -4.73 12.28 7.33
CA VAL A 62 -3.37 11.74 7.19
C VAL A 62 -2.53 12.12 8.40
N THR A 63 -1.88 11.11 8.97
CA THR A 63 -1.01 11.25 10.13
C THR A 63 0.43 10.96 9.74
N MET A 64 1.40 11.41 10.55
CA MET A 64 2.81 11.16 10.23
C MET A 64 3.12 9.66 10.21
N GLY A 65 3.92 9.23 9.24
CA GLY A 65 4.23 7.82 9.02
C GLY A 65 3.44 7.23 7.84
N LEU A 66 3.23 5.92 7.84
CA LEU A 66 2.77 5.21 6.65
C LEU A 66 1.24 5.20 6.52
N ASN A 67 0.74 5.73 5.41
CA ASN A 67 -0.68 5.86 5.13
C ASN A 67 -1.05 5.17 3.81
N GLU A 68 -2.25 4.59 3.78
CA GLU A 68 -2.90 4.16 2.55
C GLU A 68 -3.99 5.17 2.19
N LEU A 69 -4.07 5.57 0.93
CA LEU A 69 -5.03 6.55 0.43
C LEU A 69 -5.61 6.09 -0.90
N LYS A 70 -6.90 6.39 -1.08
CA LYS A 70 -7.64 6.17 -2.32
C LYS A 70 -8.32 7.47 -2.70
N GLY A 71 -8.08 7.96 -3.91
CA GLY A 71 -8.68 9.21 -4.36
C GLY A 71 -8.43 9.47 -5.84
N THR A 72 -8.75 10.66 -6.31
CA THR A 72 -8.55 11.09 -7.69
C THR A 72 -7.27 11.91 -7.79
N ALA A 73 -6.36 11.55 -8.71
CA ALA A 73 -5.10 12.28 -8.88
C ALA A 73 -5.31 13.53 -9.73
N ARG A 74 -5.27 14.72 -9.12
CA ARG A 74 -5.45 16.01 -9.80
C ARG A 74 -4.14 16.78 -9.86
N THR A 75 -3.93 17.51 -10.96
CA THR A 75 -2.79 18.43 -11.07
C THR A 75 -3.16 19.57 -12.01
N PRO A 76 -2.83 20.84 -11.66
CA PRO A 76 -3.15 21.99 -12.51
C PRO A 76 -2.30 22.05 -13.79
N SER A 77 -1.24 21.23 -13.87
CA SER A 77 -0.33 21.21 -15.02
C SER A 77 0.11 19.77 -15.32
N PRO A 78 -0.79 18.95 -15.88
CA PRO A 78 -0.51 17.57 -16.23
C PRO A 78 0.60 17.48 -17.28
N ILE A 79 1.28 16.34 -17.33
CA ILE A 79 2.27 16.07 -18.37
C ILE A 79 1.57 15.36 -19.54
N THR A 80 1.94 15.68 -20.77
CA THR A 80 1.52 14.92 -21.95
C THR A 80 2.35 13.64 -22.09
N SER A 81 1.70 12.47 -22.15
CA SER A 81 2.38 11.18 -22.34
C SER A 81 3.06 11.10 -23.72
N PHE A 82 4.13 10.32 -23.84
CA PHE A 82 4.98 10.37 -25.04
C PHE A 82 4.33 9.73 -26.26
N LEU A 83 3.70 8.56 -26.10
CA LEU A 83 3.16 7.78 -27.23
C LEU A 83 1.69 8.07 -27.50
N THR A 84 0.87 8.18 -26.46
CA THR A 84 -0.59 8.38 -26.57
C THR A 84 -1.04 9.82 -26.39
N GLU A 85 -0.13 10.73 -26.02
CA GLU A 85 -0.41 12.17 -25.84
C GLU A 85 -1.55 12.48 -24.86
N LYS A 86 -1.74 11.60 -23.86
CA LYS A 86 -2.74 11.77 -22.80
C LYS A 86 -2.21 12.66 -21.68
N GLU A 87 -3.11 13.36 -21.01
CA GLU A 87 -2.79 14.11 -19.79
C GLU A 87 -2.61 13.16 -18.60
N VAL A 88 -1.41 13.18 -18.01
CA VAL A 88 -0.98 12.20 -17.01
C VAL A 88 -0.20 12.84 -15.87
N VAL A 89 -0.27 12.21 -14.69
CA VAL A 89 0.64 12.50 -13.57
C VAL A 89 1.91 11.63 -13.63
N TYR A 90 1.83 10.50 -14.33
CA TYR A 90 2.95 9.59 -14.60
C TYR A 90 2.80 8.91 -15.96
N TYR A 91 3.90 8.75 -16.68
CA TYR A 91 3.99 7.75 -17.75
C TYR A 91 5.34 7.05 -17.78
N SER A 92 5.34 5.84 -18.32
CA SER A 92 6.53 5.18 -18.81
C SER A 92 6.25 4.58 -20.19
N TYR A 93 7.24 4.63 -21.07
CA TYR A 93 7.14 4.01 -22.38
C TYR A 93 8.37 3.17 -22.69
N LYS A 94 8.16 2.15 -23.51
CA LYS A 94 9.19 1.28 -24.03
C LYS A 94 8.94 1.03 -25.51
N ILE A 95 9.95 1.31 -26.32
CA ILE A 95 9.99 0.99 -27.75
C ILE A 95 11.05 -0.07 -27.95
N GLU A 96 10.64 -1.22 -28.45
CA GLU A 96 11.53 -2.32 -28.78
C GLU A 96 11.55 -2.53 -30.29
N GLU A 97 12.73 -2.76 -30.86
CA GLU A 97 12.87 -3.13 -32.26
C GLU A 97 13.31 -4.59 -32.38
N GLN A 98 12.64 -5.34 -33.23
CA GLN A 98 13.00 -6.72 -33.47
C GLN A 98 14.14 -6.79 -34.46
N ARG A 99 15.20 -7.51 -34.09
CA ARG A 99 16.31 -7.84 -34.99
C ARG A 99 16.38 -9.34 -35.23
N LYS A 100 16.93 -9.71 -36.39
CA LYS A 100 17.22 -11.11 -36.74
C LYS A 100 18.71 -11.39 -36.62
N ARG A 101 19.06 -12.51 -35.98
CA ARG A 101 20.42 -13.05 -35.97
C ARG A 101 20.39 -14.40 -36.66
N THR A 102 21.22 -14.57 -37.68
CA THR A 102 21.41 -15.86 -38.35
C THR A 102 22.78 -16.39 -37.95
N THR A 103 22.80 -17.59 -37.38
CA THR A 103 24.00 -18.38 -37.08
C THR A 103 23.99 -19.64 -37.94
N ARG A 104 25.16 -20.25 -38.16
CA ARG A 104 25.24 -21.60 -38.72
C ARG A 104 25.50 -22.57 -37.57
N ASP A 105 24.84 -23.72 -37.61
CA ASP A 105 25.09 -24.82 -36.68
C ASP A 105 26.36 -25.60 -37.10
N LYS A 106 26.79 -26.56 -36.28
CA LYS A 106 27.91 -27.48 -36.55
C LYS A 106 27.73 -28.22 -37.89
N ASP A 107 26.49 -28.48 -38.30
CA ASP A 107 26.13 -29.11 -39.59
C ASP A 107 26.03 -28.12 -40.78
N GLY A 108 26.45 -26.86 -40.62
CA GLY A 108 26.39 -25.84 -41.67
C GLY A 108 24.99 -25.28 -41.98
N LYS A 109 23.92 -25.81 -41.36
CA LYS A 109 22.54 -25.36 -41.47
C LYS A 109 22.35 -23.96 -40.85
N LYS A 110 21.60 -23.08 -41.54
CA LYS A 110 21.31 -21.72 -41.05
C LYS A 110 20.19 -21.74 -40.02
N LYS A 111 20.45 -21.26 -38.81
CA LYS A 111 19.47 -21.01 -37.75
C LYS A 111 19.24 -19.52 -37.61
N THR A 112 18.00 -19.05 -37.77
CA THR A 112 17.66 -17.63 -37.59
C THR A 112 16.84 -17.44 -36.33
N THR A 113 17.36 -16.65 -35.40
CA THR A 113 16.66 -16.24 -34.19
C THR A 113 16.20 -14.78 -34.30
N ARG A 114 15.09 -14.47 -33.63
CA ARG A 114 14.55 -13.11 -33.53
C ARG A 114 14.56 -12.69 -32.08
N GLU A 115 15.04 -11.48 -31.82
CA GLU A 115 15.07 -10.92 -30.48
C GLU A 115 14.56 -9.48 -30.50
N TRP A 116 13.88 -9.09 -29.42
CA TRP A 116 13.44 -7.72 -29.21
C TRP A 116 14.50 -6.99 -28.42
N LYS A 117 14.92 -5.82 -28.91
CA LYS A 117 15.88 -4.96 -28.20
C LYS A 117 15.25 -3.59 -27.97
N THR A 118 15.30 -3.10 -26.74
CA THR A 118 14.87 -1.73 -26.41
C THR A 118 15.71 -0.73 -27.22
N VAL A 119 15.04 0.11 -27.99
CA VAL A 119 15.66 1.18 -28.80
C VAL A 119 15.37 2.58 -28.25
N ALA A 120 14.30 2.72 -27.47
CA ALA A 120 14.02 3.92 -26.71
C ALA A 120 13.13 3.55 -25.52
N SER A 121 13.33 4.25 -24.41
CA SER A 121 12.47 4.15 -23.23
C SER A 121 12.59 5.44 -22.45
N GLY A 122 11.54 5.80 -21.74
CA GLY A 122 11.54 6.96 -20.86
C GLY A 122 10.47 6.81 -19.80
N ARG A 123 10.65 7.54 -18.71
CA ARG A 123 9.67 7.67 -17.63
C ARG A 123 9.67 9.12 -17.19
N ARG A 124 8.48 9.65 -16.90
CA ARG A 124 8.33 10.98 -16.31
C ARG A 124 7.15 10.97 -15.35
N TYR A 125 7.26 11.80 -14.31
CA TYR A 125 6.23 11.97 -13.30
C TYR A 125 6.29 13.38 -12.73
N LYS A 126 5.20 13.81 -12.11
CA LYS A 126 5.10 15.10 -11.44
C LYS A 126 4.43 14.94 -10.07
N PRO A 127 4.69 15.83 -9.11
CA PRO A 127 3.81 15.98 -7.96
C PRO A 127 2.36 16.25 -8.39
N PHE A 128 1.42 15.72 -7.61
CA PHE A 128 -0.01 15.86 -7.83
C PHE A 128 -0.72 15.92 -6.48
N GLU A 129 -1.99 16.28 -6.49
CA GLU A 129 -2.86 16.21 -5.32
C GLU A 129 -3.76 15.00 -5.46
N LEU A 130 -3.92 14.25 -4.38
CA LEU A 130 -4.91 13.20 -4.29
C LEU A 130 -6.15 13.77 -3.61
N HIS A 131 -7.30 13.68 -4.27
CA HIS A 131 -8.57 14.23 -3.80
C HIS A 131 -9.53 13.11 -3.41
N ASP A 132 -10.15 13.20 -2.24
CA ASP A 132 -11.25 12.35 -1.80
C ASP A 132 -12.47 13.21 -1.38
N ASP A 133 -13.46 12.58 -0.74
CA ASP A 133 -14.65 13.23 -0.20
C ASP A 133 -14.37 14.15 0.99
N THR A 134 -13.26 13.96 1.70
CA THR A 134 -12.88 14.77 2.87
C THR A 134 -12.05 15.98 2.49
N GLY A 135 -11.22 15.89 1.45
CA GLY A 135 -10.36 16.97 1.00
C GLY A 135 -9.27 16.47 0.05
N HIS A 136 -8.07 17.07 0.15
CA HIS A 136 -6.95 16.74 -0.71
C HIS A 136 -5.65 16.65 0.06
N ILE A 137 -4.70 15.90 -0.47
CA ILE A 137 -3.33 15.85 0.04
C ILE A 137 -2.32 15.84 -1.10
N ARG A 138 -1.23 16.58 -0.93
CA ARG A 138 -0.12 16.60 -1.89
C ARG A 138 0.65 15.28 -1.85
N VAL A 139 0.94 14.74 -3.02
CA VAL A 139 1.78 13.56 -3.21
C VAL A 139 3.03 13.94 -4.01
N ARG A 140 4.22 13.72 -3.43
CA ARG A 140 5.51 13.82 -4.13
C ARG A 140 6.03 12.42 -4.41
N PRO A 141 5.85 11.88 -5.63
CA PRO A 141 6.06 10.46 -5.88
C PRO A 141 7.53 10.11 -6.17
N LYS A 142 8.49 10.94 -5.74
CA LYS A 142 9.93 10.65 -5.85
C LYS A 142 10.24 9.43 -4.98
N GLY A 143 10.90 8.43 -5.56
CA GLY A 143 11.18 7.15 -4.88
C GLY A 143 10.01 6.16 -4.86
N ALA A 144 8.82 6.53 -5.35
CA ALA A 144 7.69 5.62 -5.42
C ALA A 144 7.87 4.54 -6.50
N GLU A 145 7.37 3.35 -6.21
CA GLU A 145 7.12 2.28 -7.17
C GLU A 145 5.79 2.55 -7.87
N PHE A 146 5.83 2.70 -9.20
CA PHE A 146 4.65 3.02 -9.98
C PHE A 146 4.00 1.75 -10.56
N HIS A 147 2.71 1.61 -10.33
CA HIS A 147 1.87 0.57 -10.91
C HIS A 147 0.85 1.20 -11.86
N ALA A 148 1.30 1.50 -13.08
CA ALA A 148 0.52 2.22 -14.07
C ALA A 148 -0.37 1.30 -14.92
N LYS A 149 -1.42 1.86 -15.53
CA LYS A 149 -2.30 1.14 -16.46
C LYS A 149 -1.73 1.21 -17.86
N ARG A 150 -1.69 0.07 -18.55
CA ARG A 150 -1.22 0.01 -19.94
C ARG A 150 -2.26 0.58 -20.89
N VAL A 151 -1.93 1.68 -21.56
CA VAL A 151 -2.81 2.36 -22.53
C VAL A 151 -2.41 2.09 -23.98
N LEU A 152 -1.17 1.67 -24.22
CA LEU A 152 -0.72 1.26 -25.55
C LEU A 152 0.13 0.00 -25.46
N SER A 153 -0.14 -0.97 -26.34
CA SER A 153 0.73 -2.12 -26.58
C SER A 153 0.51 -2.66 -27.98
N ARG A 154 1.23 -2.11 -28.96
CA ARG A 154 1.07 -2.45 -30.37
C ARG A 154 2.40 -2.78 -31.01
N THR A 155 2.41 -3.81 -31.86
CA THR A 155 3.54 -4.12 -32.73
C THR A 155 3.22 -3.61 -34.14
N VAL A 156 4.10 -2.78 -34.68
CA VAL A 156 3.92 -2.11 -35.97
C VAL A 156 5.06 -2.43 -36.92
N HIS A 157 4.81 -2.24 -38.21
CA HIS A 157 5.79 -2.42 -39.27
C HIS A 157 6.22 -1.07 -39.83
N ARG A 158 7.25 -1.04 -40.70
CA ARG A 158 7.89 0.20 -41.18
C ARG A 158 6.96 1.23 -41.84
N ARG A 159 5.86 0.79 -42.47
CA ARG A 159 4.93 1.70 -43.16
C ARG A 159 3.94 2.37 -42.21
N ASP A 160 3.87 1.91 -40.97
CA ASP A 160 3.00 2.47 -39.95
C ASP A 160 3.52 3.86 -39.51
N PRO A 161 2.67 4.91 -39.49
CA PRO A 161 3.09 6.25 -39.08
C PRO A 161 3.76 6.29 -37.70
N LEU A 162 3.33 5.42 -36.78
CA LEU A 162 3.91 5.34 -35.43
C LEU A 162 5.38 4.92 -35.46
N TYR A 163 5.80 4.13 -36.46
CA TYR A 163 7.13 3.51 -36.51
C TYR A 163 8.24 4.56 -36.44
N PHE A 164 8.17 5.61 -37.25
CA PHE A 164 9.14 6.71 -37.27
C PHE A 164 8.61 7.99 -36.60
N GLY A 165 7.29 8.16 -36.47
CA GLY A 165 6.69 9.34 -35.84
C GLY A 165 7.05 9.43 -34.35
N LYS A 166 7.01 8.29 -33.64
CA LYS A 166 7.38 8.22 -32.21
C LYS A 166 8.61 7.34 -31.94
N GLY A 167 9.08 6.59 -32.92
CA GLY A 167 10.26 5.73 -32.80
C GLY A 167 11.55 6.38 -33.31
N PRO A 168 12.73 5.87 -32.93
CA PRO A 168 14.01 6.40 -33.42
C PRO A 168 14.12 6.41 -34.95
N ARG A 169 14.67 7.47 -35.55
CA ARG A 169 14.82 7.55 -37.03
C ARG A 169 15.74 6.47 -37.59
N ARG A 170 16.80 6.12 -36.86
CA ARG A 170 17.74 5.04 -37.25
C ARG A 170 17.21 3.68 -36.78
N GLN A 171 17.38 2.67 -37.63
CA GLN A 171 17.05 1.28 -37.32
C GLN A 171 18.26 0.54 -36.74
N LEU A 172 18.02 -0.54 -36.01
CA LEU A 172 19.07 -1.45 -35.57
C LEU A 172 19.67 -2.19 -36.76
N ARG A 173 20.97 -2.54 -36.66
CA ARG A 173 21.59 -3.48 -37.60
C ARG A 173 20.84 -4.80 -37.59
N ARG A 174 20.48 -5.31 -38.78
CA ARG A 174 19.66 -6.53 -38.96
C ARG A 174 18.23 -6.42 -38.39
N SER A 175 17.66 -5.22 -38.39
CA SER A 175 16.24 -5.01 -38.11
C SER A 175 15.34 -5.89 -38.99
N THR A 176 14.23 -6.34 -38.43
CA THR A 176 13.13 -6.96 -39.22
C THR A 176 12.13 -5.92 -39.74
N GLY A 177 12.34 -4.63 -39.43
CA GLY A 177 11.38 -3.58 -39.74
C GLY A 177 10.12 -3.60 -38.86
N ARG A 178 10.17 -4.32 -37.72
CA ARG A 178 9.09 -4.37 -36.73
C ARG A 178 9.50 -3.69 -35.43
N ARG A 179 8.60 -2.87 -34.88
CA ARG A 179 8.75 -2.23 -33.58
C ARG A 179 7.55 -2.52 -32.69
N ARG A 180 7.78 -2.68 -31.40
CA ARG A 180 6.77 -2.83 -30.37
C ARG A 180 6.79 -1.58 -29.51
N PHE A 181 5.64 -0.93 -29.42
CA PHE A 181 5.41 0.28 -28.64
C PHE A 181 4.54 -0.08 -27.45
N GLN A 182 5.01 0.27 -26.26
CA GLN A 182 4.30 0.06 -25.00
C GLN A 182 4.29 1.37 -24.22
N GLU A 183 3.14 1.74 -23.68
CA GLU A 183 3.00 2.86 -22.76
C GLU A 183 2.08 2.49 -21.59
N GLU A 184 2.54 2.83 -20.40
CA GLU A 184 1.80 2.69 -19.16
C GLU A 184 1.71 4.06 -18.48
N VAL A 185 0.51 4.42 -18.03
CA VAL A 185 0.21 5.76 -17.51
C VAL A 185 -0.59 5.71 -16.20
N ILE A 186 -0.50 6.79 -15.44
CA ILE A 186 -1.48 7.17 -14.42
C ILE A 186 -2.08 8.49 -14.91
N LEU A 187 -3.34 8.45 -15.28
CA LEU A 187 -4.04 9.58 -15.89
C LEU A 187 -4.30 10.66 -14.83
N ALA A 188 -4.32 11.92 -15.28
CA ALA A 188 -4.86 13.00 -14.47
C ALA A 188 -6.38 12.82 -14.36
N ASP A 189 -6.94 13.25 -13.23
CA ASP A 189 -8.37 13.20 -12.91
C ASP A 189 -8.98 11.79 -12.92
N GLU A 190 -8.16 10.75 -12.72
CA GLU A 190 -8.61 9.36 -12.54
C GLU A 190 -8.31 8.80 -11.14
N PRO A 191 -9.06 7.76 -10.70
CA PRO A 191 -8.80 7.07 -9.45
C PRO A 191 -7.36 6.53 -9.37
N THR A 192 -6.69 6.86 -8.27
CA THR A 192 -5.30 6.51 -7.99
C THR A 192 -5.20 6.03 -6.54
N TYR A 193 -4.52 4.89 -6.38
CA TYR A 193 -4.16 4.32 -5.10
C TYR A 193 -2.76 4.78 -4.72
N VAL A 194 -2.59 5.29 -3.50
CA VAL A 194 -1.31 5.73 -2.96
C VAL A 194 -1.07 5.05 -1.63
N LEU A 195 0.09 4.42 -1.49
CA LEU A 195 0.57 3.88 -0.22
C LEU A 195 1.94 4.49 0.04
N GLY A 196 2.11 5.29 1.08
CA GLY A 196 3.40 5.94 1.28
C GLY A 196 3.56 6.64 2.62
N PRO A 197 4.81 6.99 2.98
CA PRO A 197 5.07 7.77 4.17
C PRO A 197 4.55 9.20 3.99
N ALA A 198 3.97 9.73 5.07
CA ALA A 198 3.59 11.11 5.24
C ALA A 198 4.63 11.83 6.09
N ARG A 199 4.94 13.07 5.68
CA ARG A 199 5.82 13.99 6.39
C ARG A 199 5.18 15.38 6.44
N VAL A 200 5.64 16.22 7.35
CA VAL A 200 5.27 17.64 7.35
C VAL A 200 5.97 18.33 6.19
N ARG A 201 5.25 19.19 5.48
CA ARG A 201 5.81 20.06 4.45
C ARG A 201 6.81 21.06 5.05
N GLU A 202 7.84 21.38 4.29
CA GLU A 202 8.86 22.37 4.70
C GLU A 202 8.35 23.81 4.55
N ASP A 203 7.41 24.04 3.62
CA ASP A 203 6.91 25.37 3.26
C ASP A 203 5.64 25.78 4.03
N VAL A 204 4.84 24.81 4.48
CA VAL A 204 3.57 25.02 5.21
C VAL A 204 3.43 23.91 6.25
N VAL A 205 2.81 24.18 7.41
CA VAL A 205 2.55 23.16 8.44
C VAL A 205 1.36 22.26 8.04
N GLU A 206 1.56 21.49 6.96
CA GLU A 206 0.57 20.56 6.40
C GLU A 206 1.23 19.22 6.06
N PRO A 207 0.52 18.09 6.18
CA PRO A 207 1.05 16.80 5.77
C PRO A 207 1.14 16.69 4.24
N GLU A 208 2.17 16.01 3.75
CA GLU A 208 2.27 15.53 2.37
C GLU A 208 2.73 14.08 2.33
N ILE A 209 2.31 13.32 1.33
CA ILE A 209 2.84 11.98 1.07
C ILE A 209 4.14 12.13 0.29
N ALA A 210 5.25 11.88 0.95
CA ALA A 210 6.57 12.02 0.38
C ALA A 210 7.57 11.18 1.18
N ARG A 211 8.52 10.58 0.47
CA ARG A 211 9.66 9.90 1.09
C ARG A 211 10.75 10.93 1.42
N GLU A 212 11.32 10.81 2.62
CA GLU A 212 12.49 11.57 3.04
C GLU A 212 13.74 11.10 2.29
N GLU A 213 14.68 12.00 1.96
CA GLU A 213 15.86 11.62 1.18
C GLU A 213 16.82 10.70 1.94
N SER A 214 16.83 10.80 3.28
CA SER A 214 17.60 9.97 4.20
C SER A 214 16.98 8.57 4.40
N ASP A 215 15.67 8.43 4.20
CA ASP A 215 14.92 7.20 4.42
C ASP A 215 14.73 6.42 3.11
N SER A 216 15.58 5.40 2.92
CA SER A 216 15.42 4.44 1.82
C SER A 216 14.50 3.25 2.19
N GLY A 217 13.98 3.22 3.41
CA GLY A 217 13.09 2.20 3.93
C GLY A 217 11.63 2.36 3.50
N GLY A 218 10.84 1.31 3.73
CA GLY A 218 9.38 1.34 3.58
C GLY A 218 8.85 1.18 2.15
N LEU A 219 7.57 0.79 2.05
CA LEU A 219 6.86 0.69 0.77
C LEU A 219 6.30 2.06 0.40
N PHE A 220 6.62 2.53 -0.81
CA PHE A 220 5.98 3.71 -1.40
C PHE A 220 5.45 3.32 -2.78
N ILE A 221 4.15 3.21 -2.93
CA ILE A 221 3.45 2.82 -4.16
C ILE A 221 2.55 3.96 -4.62
N VAL A 222 2.55 4.21 -5.92
CA VAL A 222 1.54 5.01 -6.61
C VAL A 222 0.99 4.17 -7.77
N SER A 223 -0.32 3.92 -7.78
CA SER A 223 -0.94 2.91 -8.62
C SER A 223 -2.22 3.40 -9.28
N ALA A 224 -2.36 3.16 -10.58
CA ALA A 224 -3.64 3.26 -11.29
C ALA A 224 -4.50 1.99 -11.16
N HIS A 225 -3.98 0.94 -10.52
CA HIS A 225 -4.73 -0.27 -10.17
C HIS A 225 -5.22 -0.17 -8.73
N SER A 226 -6.35 -0.81 -8.43
CA SER A 226 -6.89 -0.89 -7.08
C SER A 226 -5.99 -1.68 -6.12
N GLU A 227 -6.20 -1.49 -4.82
CA GLU A 227 -5.55 -2.25 -3.75
C GLU A 227 -5.70 -3.77 -3.98
N GLU A 228 -6.91 -4.22 -4.29
CA GLU A 228 -7.24 -5.64 -4.49
C GLU A 228 -6.51 -6.22 -5.69
N ALA A 229 -6.32 -5.43 -6.76
CA ALA A 229 -5.55 -5.84 -7.92
C ALA A 229 -4.06 -6.00 -7.58
N LEU A 230 -3.50 -5.13 -6.74
CA LEU A 230 -2.13 -5.24 -6.24
C LEU A 230 -1.96 -6.45 -5.32
N ILE A 231 -2.87 -6.64 -4.35
CA ILE A 231 -2.90 -7.80 -3.45
C ILE A 231 -2.95 -9.09 -4.25
N ARG A 232 -3.84 -9.18 -5.26
CA ARG A 232 -3.97 -10.36 -6.13
C ARG A 232 -2.71 -10.62 -6.94
N LYS A 233 -2.09 -9.58 -7.51
CA LYS A 233 -0.82 -9.67 -8.24
C LYS A 233 0.28 -10.26 -7.35
N TYR A 234 0.47 -9.71 -6.16
CA TYR A 234 1.50 -10.16 -5.24
C TYR A 234 1.19 -11.54 -4.65
N ALA A 235 -0.08 -11.87 -4.42
CA ALA A 235 -0.50 -13.21 -4.02
C ALA A 235 -0.15 -14.26 -5.08
N TRP A 236 -0.43 -13.97 -6.35
CA TRP A 236 -0.10 -14.88 -7.46
C TRP A 236 1.41 -15.04 -7.64
N GLN A 237 2.17 -13.93 -7.54
CA GLN A 237 3.63 -13.96 -7.56
C GLN A 237 4.21 -14.79 -6.41
N ALA A 238 3.70 -14.61 -5.18
CA ALA A 238 4.16 -15.37 -4.02
C ALA A 238 3.88 -16.87 -4.20
N ARG A 239 2.65 -17.24 -4.55
CA ARG A 239 2.25 -18.65 -4.78
C ARG A 239 3.08 -19.31 -5.88
N GLY A 240 3.22 -18.63 -7.03
CA GLY A 240 4.01 -19.15 -8.15
C GLY A 240 5.50 -19.29 -7.80
N ALA A 241 6.05 -18.34 -7.05
CA ALA A 241 7.44 -18.37 -6.64
C ALA A 241 7.72 -19.47 -5.61
N PHE A 242 6.87 -19.64 -4.60
CA PHE A 242 6.97 -20.74 -3.63
C PHE A 242 6.78 -22.12 -4.28
N ALA A 243 5.81 -22.26 -5.19
CA ALA A 243 5.63 -23.49 -5.95
C ALA A 243 6.88 -23.81 -6.79
N GLY A 244 7.46 -22.80 -7.45
CA GLY A 244 8.72 -22.95 -8.18
C GLY A 244 9.89 -23.37 -7.28
N ALA A 245 10.02 -22.81 -6.08
CA ALA A 245 11.04 -23.20 -5.11
C ALA A 245 10.91 -24.67 -4.68
N VAL A 246 9.69 -25.12 -4.37
CA VAL A 246 9.42 -26.52 -3.99
C VAL A 246 9.74 -27.49 -5.12
N ILE A 247 9.31 -27.17 -6.35
CA ILE A 247 9.59 -27.99 -7.53
C ILE A 247 11.11 -28.10 -7.77
N LEU A 248 11.82 -26.97 -7.73
CA LEU A 248 13.26 -26.95 -7.95
C LEU A 248 14.00 -27.74 -6.87
N ALA A 249 13.60 -27.63 -5.60
CA ALA A 249 14.19 -28.38 -4.50
C ALA A 249 14.06 -29.90 -4.67
N GLY A 250 12.91 -30.39 -5.14
CA GLY A 250 12.72 -31.81 -5.47
C GLY A 250 13.54 -32.27 -6.68
N LEU A 251 13.79 -31.39 -7.65
CA LEU A 251 14.58 -31.71 -8.84
C LEU A 251 16.09 -31.77 -8.60
N VAL A 252 16.64 -31.00 -7.66
CA VAL A 252 18.09 -30.98 -7.38
C VAL A 252 18.68 -32.39 -7.18
N PRO A 253 18.18 -33.23 -6.26
CA PRO A 253 18.76 -34.55 -6.02
C PRO A 253 18.56 -35.51 -7.19
N ILE A 254 17.45 -35.41 -7.93
CA ILE A 254 17.18 -36.24 -9.11
C ILE A 254 18.14 -35.90 -10.25
N VAL A 255 18.33 -34.61 -10.54
CA VAL A 255 19.26 -34.18 -11.61
C VAL A 255 20.70 -34.52 -11.25
N ARG A 256 21.06 -34.43 -9.97
CA ARG A 256 22.36 -34.89 -9.49
C ARG A 256 22.55 -36.39 -9.76
N THR A 257 21.59 -37.25 -9.40
CA THR A 257 21.73 -38.70 -9.62
C THR A 257 21.77 -39.04 -11.11
N VAL A 258 20.96 -38.39 -11.95
CA VAL A 258 21.06 -38.54 -13.42
C VAL A 258 22.47 -38.18 -13.92
N ASN A 259 23.03 -37.06 -13.49
CA ASN A 259 24.30 -36.57 -14.01
C ASN A 259 25.52 -37.36 -13.48
N VAL A 260 25.45 -37.88 -12.26
CA VAL A 260 26.57 -38.60 -11.61
C VAL A 260 26.51 -40.10 -11.88
N GLU A 261 25.32 -40.70 -11.82
CA GLU A 261 25.15 -42.16 -11.93
C GLU A 261 24.74 -42.58 -13.35
N GLY A 262 24.39 -41.63 -14.23
CA GLY A 262 23.98 -41.91 -15.61
C GLY A 262 22.63 -42.61 -15.72
N LEU A 263 21.84 -42.65 -14.65
CA LEU A 263 20.55 -43.34 -14.61
C LEU A 263 19.48 -42.61 -15.43
N PRO A 264 18.52 -43.34 -16.05
CA PRO A 264 17.30 -42.75 -16.57
C PRO A 264 16.54 -41.97 -15.48
N PHE A 265 15.86 -40.89 -15.86
CA PHE A 265 15.20 -39.98 -14.90
C PHE A 265 14.29 -40.68 -13.87
N VAL A 266 13.54 -41.70 -14.30
CA VAL A 266 12.59 -42.41 -13.42
C VAL A 266 13.33 -43.22 -12.34
N GLU A 267 14.40 -43.92 -12.72
CA GLU A 267 15.22 -44.70 -11.80
C GLU A 267 16.00 -43.77 -10.85
N ALA A 268 16.56 -42.69 -11.40
CA ALA A 268 17.21 -41.63 -10.65
C ALA A 268 16.27 -40.99 -9.59
N ALA A 269 14.99 -40.82 -9.92
CA ALA A 269 13.99 -40.30 -9.01
C ALA A 269 13.67 -41.29 -7.86
N GLN A 270 13.61 -42.59 -8.16
CA GLN A 270 13.42 -43.63 -7.14
C GLN A 270 14.64 -43.73 -6.22
N ALA A 271 15.85 -43.74 -6.79
CA ALA A 271 17.11 -43.80 -6.05
C ALA A 271 17.32 -42.58 -5.14
N SER A 272 16.83 -41.41 -5.53
CA SER A 272 16.99 -40.15 -4.79
C SER A 272 15.83 -39.80 -3.86
N ALA A 273 14.84 -40.67 -3.67
CA ALA A 273 13.60 -40.38 -2.94
C ALA A 273 13.83 -39.80 -1.52
N GLY A 274 14.81 -40.34 -0.78
CA GLY A 274 15.16 -39.81 0.56
C GLY A 274 15.69 -38.38 0.52
N TRP A 275 16.57 -38.07 -0.43
CA TRP A 275 17.11 -36.72 -0.62
C TRP A 275 16.05 -35.74 -1.14
N VAL A 276 15.13 -36.18 -1.99
CA VAL A 276 13.97 -35.40 -2.43
C VAL A 276 13.12 -35.00 -1.22
N GLY A 277 12.79 -35.97 -0.36
CA GLY A 277 12.02 -35.74 0.85
C GLY A 277 12.68 -34.73 1.79
N LEU A 278 14.00 -34.88 2.01
CA LEU A 278 14.78 -33.95 2.83
C LEU A 278 14.79 -32.53 2.25
N ALA A 279 15.07 -32.39 0.95
CA ALA A 279 15.14 -31.08 0.28
C ALA A 279 13.78 -30.37 0.29
N MET A 280 12.68 -31.08 0.02
CA MET A 280 11.34 -30.53 0.10
C MET A 280 10.98 -30.14 1.55
N GLY A 281 11.30 -30.99 2.53
CA GLY A 281 11.09 -30.71 3.95
C GLY A 281 11.79 -29.42 4.41
N LEU A 282 13.05 -29.22 4.02
CA LEU A 282 13.80 -28.00 4.31
C LEU A 282 13.18 -26.75 3.68
N VAL A 283 12.74 -26.83 2.43
CA VAL A 283 12.08 -25.69 1.77
C VAL A 283 10.72 -25.38 2.40
N LEU A 284 9.92 -26.40 2.73
CA LEU A 284 8.65 -26.21 3.42
C LEU A 284 8.84 -25.60 4.82
N ALA A 285 9.86 -26.04 5.57
CA ALA A 285 10.23 -25.45 6.85
C ALA A 285 10.62 -23.97 6.68
N ALA A 286 11.45 -23.64 5.68
CA ALA A 286 11.82 -22.25 5.40
C ALA A 286 10.61 -21.37 5.05
N ILE A 287 9.68 -21.86 4.22
CA ILE A 287 8.42 -21.17 3.90
C ILE A 287 7.59 -20.96 5.16
N ALA A 288 7.47 -21.98 6.03
CA ALA A 288 6.74 -21.87 7.29
C ALA A 288 7.35 -20.84 8.25
N THR A 289 8.69 -20.80 8.37
CA THR A 289 9.40 -19.80 9.18
C THR A 289 9.17 -18.38 8.65
N PHE A 290 9.28 -18.17 7.33
CA PHE A 290 9.01 -16.89 6.69
C PHE A 290 7.57 -16.45 6.85
N TYR A 291 6.63 -17.39 6.75
CA TYR A 291 5.22 -17.15 6.98
C TYR A 291 4.98 -16.70 8.43
N PHE A 292 5.46 -17.47 9.41
CA PHE A 292 5.29 -17.20 10.84
C PHE A 292 5.84 -15.83 11.23
N THR A 293 7.09 -15.52 10.86
CA THR A 293 7.74 -14.24 11.17
C THR A 293 7.01 -13.04 10.56
N THR A 294 6.54 -13.15 9.32
CA THR A 294 5.77 -12.08 8.66
C THR A 294 4.42 -11.85 9.34
N VAL A 295 3.72 -12.92 9.69
CA VAL A 295 2.42 -12.81 10.37
C VAL A 295 2.58 -12.25 11.77
N TYR A 296 3.54 -12.77 12.55
CA TYR A 296 3.84 -12.30 13.89
C TYR A 296 4.12 -10.80 13.90
N ASN A 297 5.08 -10.35 13.07
CA ASN A 297 5.44 -8.93 12.98
C ASN A 297 4.26 -8.08 12.49
N GLY A 298 3.46 -8.59 11.55
CA GLY A 298 2.27 -7.89 11.06
C GLY A 298 1.16 -7.74 12.11
N LEU A 299 0.96 -8.74 12.98
CA LEU A 299 -0.01 -8.64 14.09
C LEU A 299 0.47 -7.64 15.15
N VAL A 300 1.76 -7.63 15.47
CA VAL A 300 2.34 -6.63 16.39
C VAL A 300 2.22 -5.22 15.81
N ASP A 301 2.48 -5.04 14.51
CA ASP A 301 2.31 -3.74 13.85
C ASP A 301 0.86 -3.25 13.91
N LEU A 302 -0.12 -4.12 13.66
CA LEU A 302 -1.54 -3.78 13.76
C LEU A 302 -1.95 -3.36 15.17
N ARG A 303 -1.48 -4.06 16.20
CA ARG A 303 -1.72 -3.66 17.59
C ARG A 303 -1.15 -2.26 17.86
N ASN A 304 0.11 -2.05 17.48
CA ASN A 304 0.77 -0.77 17.69
C ASN A 304 0.11 0.36 16.87
N ARG A 305 -0.47 0.07 15.71
CA ARG A 305 -1.26 1.02 14.91
C ARG A 305 -2.55 1.41 15.62
N ALA A 306 -3.31 0.44 16.11
CA ALA A 306 -4.53 0.71 16.88
C ALA A 306 -4.23 1.56 18.12
N ASP A 307 -3.12 1.27 18.83
CA ASP A 307 -2.65 2.06 19.97
C ASP A 307 -2.28 3.50 19.57
N ARG A 308 -1.56 3.69 18.44
CA ARG A 308 -1.22 5.03 17.93
C ARG A 308 -2.45 5.81 17.50
N ALA A 309 -3.40 5.17 16.82
CA ALA A 309 -4.65 5.79 16.41
C ALA A 309 -5.48 6.23 17.62
N PHE A 310 -5.50 5.42 18.68
CA PHE A 310 -6.15 5.78 19.94
C PHE A 310 -5.48 6.98 20.62
N ALA A 311 -4.15 7.02 20.65
CA ALA A 311 -3.42 8.16 21.22
C ALA A 311 -3.68 9.47 20.46
N MET A 312 -3.89 9.41 19.14
CA MET A 312 -4.27 10.58 18.34
C MET A 312 -5.67 11.08 18.70
N LEU A 313 -6.62 10.15 18.87
CA LEU A 313 -7.96 10.47 19.36
C LEU A 313 -7.89 11.09 20.76
N GLU A 314 -7.11 10.52 21.67
CA GLU A 314 -6.92 11.00 23.05
C GLU A 314 -6.46 12.47 23.09
N VAL A 315 -5.52 12.86 22.21
CA VAL A 315 -5.04 14.24 22.12
C VAL A 315 -6.17 15.20 21.73
N GLU A 316 -7.01 14.84 20.77
CA GLU A 316 -8.11 15.71 20.33
C GLU A 316 -9.28 15.71 21.33
N LEU A 317 -9.56 14.59 22.01
CA LEU A 317 -10.52 14.54 23.12
C LEU A 317 -10.08 15.40 24.30
N LYS A 318 -8.78 15.41 24.61
CA LYS A 318 -8.22 16.30 25.62
C LYS A 318 -8.33 17.76 25.20
N ARG A 319 -8.05 18.08 23.94
CA ARG A 319 -8.24 19.45 23.41
C ARG A 319 -9.70 19.90 23.54
N ARG A 320 -10.66 19.03 23.22
CA ARG A 320 -12.09 19.31 23.40
C ARG A 320 -12.42 19.58 24.88
N HIS A 321 -11.95 18.73 25.79
CA HIS A 321 -12.11 18.92 27.24
C HIS A 321 -11.54 20.25 27.72
N ASP A 322 -10.36 20.66 27.22
CA ASP A 322 -9.71 21.94 27.57
C ASP A 322 -10.44 23.18 26.98
N LEU A 323 -11.22 23.02 25.91
CA LEU A 323 -11.99 24.10 25.27
C LEU A 323 -13.31 24.39 26.00
N ILE A 324 -13.98 23.37 26.53
CA ILE A 324 -15.29 23.51 27.20
C ILE A 324 -15.25 24.55 28.35
N PRO A 325 -14.28 24.53 29.29
CA PRO A 325 -14.18 25.55 30.33
C PRO A 325 -13.89 26.95 29.79
N ARG A 326 -13.19 27.07 28.66
CA ARG A 326 -12.91 28.38 28.04
C ARG A 326 -14.19 28.95 27.44
N LEU A 327 -14.97 28.13 26.74
CA LEU A 327 -16.29 28.51 26.24
C LEU A 327 -17.22 28.93 27.39
N ALA A 328 -17.29 28.14 28.45
CA ALA A 328 -18.16 28.44 29.59
C ALA A 328 -17.79 29.73 30.33
N LYS A 329 -16.51 30.13 30.34
CA LYS A 329 -16.09 31.43 30.89
C LYS A 329 -16.62 32.61 30.06
N VAL A 330 -16.60 32.49 28.73
CA VAL A 330 -17.11 33.54 27.83
C VAL A 330 -18.63 33.62 27.94
N VAL A 331 -19.29 32.47 27.96
CA VAL A 331 -20.75 32.36 28.15
C VAL A 331 -21.18 32.91 29.51
N GLY A 332 -20.51 32.51 30.59
CA GLY A 332 -20.83 32.96 31.95
C GLY A 332 -20.61 34.46 32.18
N ALA A 333 -19.78 35.13 31.38
CA ALA A 333 -19.61 36.59 31.43
C ALA A 333 -20.80 37.36 30.83
N VAL A 334 -21.65 36.68 30.06
CA VAL A 334 -22.82 37.27 29.38
C VAL A 334 -24.12 36.79 30.01
N ALA A 335 -24.17 35.51 30.40
CA ALA A 335 -25.34 34.83 30.93
C ALA A 335 -25.15 34.41 32.40
N GLU A 336 -24.92 35.38 33.29
CA GLU A 336 -24.60 35.14 34.72
C GLU A 336 -25.71 34.39 35.49
N HIS A 337 -26.95 34.40 35.01
CA HIS A 337 -28.11 33.77 35.65
C HIS A 337 -28.34 32.30 35.23
N GLU A 338 -27.55 31.77 34.30
CA GLU A 338 -27.73 30.44 33.70
C GLU A 338 -27.03 29.32 34.48
N ARG A 339 -27.51 29.09 35.71
CA ARG A 339 -26.94 28.11 36.64
C ARG A 339 -26.94 26.67 36.11
N GLU A 340 -27.98 26.28 35.38
CA GLU A 340 -28.10 24.90 34.88
C GLU A 340 -27.03 24.57 33.83
N THR A 341 -26.77 25.49 32.90
CA THR A 341 -25.73 25.36 31.87
C THR A 341 -24.33 25.34 32.48
N LEU A 342 -24.07 26.24 33.45
CA LEU A 342 -22.80 26.26 34.17
C LEU A 342 -22.58 24.98 34.99
N GLN A 343 -23.65 24.39 35.55
CA GLN A 343 -23.57 23.12 36.27
C GLN A 343 -23.27 21.94 35.34
N ALA A 344 -23.88 21.89 34.15
CA ALA A 344 -23.58 20.87 33.13
C ALA A 344 -22.10 20.91 32.69
N VAL A 345 -21.53 22.11 32.54
CA VAL A 345 -20.10 22.28 32.26
C VAL A 345 -19.22 21.81 33.42
N VAL A 346 -19.60 22.10 34.67
CA VAL A 346 -18.85 21.63 35.85
C VAL A 346 -18.83 20.11 35.90
N VAL A 347 -19.94 19.44 35.59
CA VAL A 347 -20.02 17.97 35.51
C VAL A 347 -19.12 17.43 34.40
N ALA A 348 -19.21 17.97 33.19
CA ALA A 348 -18.35 17.57 32.08
C ALA A 348 -16.85 17.83 32.34
N ARG A 349 -16.53 18.81 33.19
CA ARG A 349 -15.15 19.07 33.66
C ARG A 349 -14.68 18.04 34.67
N THR A 350 -15.55 17.54 35.55
CA THR A 350 -15.19 16.54 36.57
C THR A 350 -14.96 15.16 35.98
N ASP A 351 -15.49 14.90 34.79
CA ASP A 351 -15.14 13.68 34.06
C ASP A 351 -13.67 13.73 33.65
N PRO A 352 -12.87 12.71 34.03
CA PRO A 352 -11.47 12.66 33.66
C PRO A 352 -11.35 12.58 32.15
N ALA A 353 -10.39 13.32 31.59
CA ALA A 353 -9.99 13.10 30.21
C ALA A 353 -9.67 11.61 30.03
N PRO A 354 -10.08 10.98 28.93
CA PRO A 354 -9.80 9.57 28.72
C PRO A 354 -8.28 9.40 28.66
N THR A 355 -7.70 8.72 29.65
CA THR A 355 -6.27 8.43 29.69
C THR A 355 -6.08 6.94 29.79
N GLY A 356 -5.31 6.33 28.87
CA GLY A 356 -5.05 4.89 28.92
C GLY A 356 -4.58 4.29 27.61
N LYS A 357 -4.17 3.02 27.65
CA LYS A 357 -3.91 2.26 26.41
C LYS A 357 -5.25 1.99 25.72
N GLY A 358 -5.29 2.08 24.39
CA GLY A 358 -6.48 1.83 23.55
C GLY A 358 -6.93 0.36 23.50
N GLY A 359 -6.93 -0.34 24.64
CA GLY A 359 -7.66 -1.58 24.85
C GLY A 359 -9.12 -1.30 25.23
N SER A 360 -9.89 -2.37 25.49
CA SER A 360 -11.34 -2.30 25.75
C SER A 360 -11.73 -1.32 26.87
N GLU A 361 -10.95 -1.28 27.95
CA GLU A 361 -11.19 -0.36 29.07
C GLU A 361 -10.96 1.10 28.67
N GLY A 362 -9.91 1.38 27.88
CA GLY A 362 -9.61 2.72 27.38
C GLY A 362 -10.65 3.21 26.38
N THR A 363 -11.12 2.34 25.49
CA THR A 363 -12.18 2.66 24.53
C THR A 363 -13.52 2.94 25.23
N ALA A 364 -13.88 2.18 26.25
CA ALA A 364 -15.09 2.41 27.03
C ALA A 364 -15.04 3.75 27.80
N ALA A 365 -13.90 4.05 28.43
CA ALA A 365 -13.70 5.33 29.12
C ALA A 365 -13.74 6.53 28.16
N ALA A 366 -13.16 6.41 26.97
CA ALA A 366 -13.24 7.43 25.93
C ALA A 366 -14.67 7.62 25.40
N GLY A 367 -15.44 6.52 25.29
CA GLY A 367 -16.89 6.52 25.06
C GLY A 367 -17.62 7.47 26.01
N ALA A 368 -17.59 7.13 27.30
CA ALA A 368 -18.31 7.85 28.34
C ALA A 368 -17.88 9.32 28.47
N ALA A 369 -16.58 9.62 28.32
CA ALA A 369 -16.08 10.99 28.41
C ALA A 369 -16.61 11.89 27.29
N VAL A 370 -16.82 11.36 26.07
CA VAL A 370 -17.40 12.14 24.97
C VAL A 370 -18.87 12.38 25.18
N ASP A 371 -19.62 11.41 25.70
CA ASP A 371 -21.06 11.57 25.93
C ASP A 371 -21.32 12.73 26.91
N GLY A 372 -20.58 12.76 28.03
CA GLY A 372 -20.64 13.86 29.00
C GLY A 372 -20.24 15.21 28.41
N GLN A 373 -19.18 15.25 27.60
CA GLN A 373 -18.76 16.46 26.89
C GLN A 373 -19.77 16.91 25.83
N THR A 374 -20.51 16.00 25.20
CA THR A 374 -21.48 16.32 24.15
C THR A 374 -22.68 17.02 24.75
N HIS A 375 -23.22 16.47 25.83
CA HIS A 375 -24.31 17.07 26.57
C HIS A 375 -23.99 18.50 27.07
N ALA A 376 -22.76 18.75 27.53
CA ALA A 376 -22.35 20.10 27.93
C ALA A 376 -22.26 21.08 26.75
N LEU A 377 -21.82 20.62 25.57
CA LEU A 377 -21.78 21.45 24.37
C LEU A 377 -23.19 21.75 23.85
N GLU A 378 -24.10 20.79 23.85
CA GLU A 378 -25.51 21.00 23.46
C GLU A 378 -26.16 22.11 24.31
N LYS A 379 -25.93 22.11 25.63
CA LYS A 379 -26.39 23.18 26.53
C LYS A 379 -25.79 24.55 26.16
N ILE A 380 -24.50 24.61 25.81
CA ILE A 380 -23.83 25.85 25.37
C ILE A 380 -24.40 26.34 24.03
N PHE A 381 -24.68 25.44 23.09
CA PHE A 381 -25.27 25.79 21.80
C PHE A 381 -26.68 26.36 21.97
N ALA A 382 -27.55 25.69 22.73
CA ALA A 382 -28.90 26.20 23.02
C ALA A 382 -28.85 27.60 23.63
N LEU A 383 -27.93 27.83 24.56
CA LEU A 383 -27.79 29.14 25.19
C LEU A 383 -27.29 30.23 24.22
N SER A 384 -26.50 29.86 23.22
CA SER A 384 -26.06 30.81 22.18
C SER A 384 -27.19 31.26 21.25
N GLU A 385 -28.27 30.47 21.13
CA GLU A 385 -29.47 30.86 20.39
C GLU A 385 -30.31 31.88 21.17
N ASP A 386 -30.39 31.72 22.49
CA ASP A 386 -31.12 32.61 23.39
C ASP A 386 -30.39 33.96 23.63
N HIS A 387 -29.07 34.00 23.42
CA HIS A 387 -28.21 35.17 23.64
C HIS A 387 -27.44 35.58 22.36
N PRO A 388 -28.06 36.35 21.45
CA PRO A 388 -27.43 36.80 20.19
C PRO A 388 -26.11 37.55 20.37
N GLU A 389 -25.94 38.23 21.52
CA GLU A 389 -24.70 38.90 21.89
C GLU A 389 -23.49 37.95 22.00
N LEU A 390 -23.70 36.66 22.33
CA LEU A 390 -22.64 35.64 22.33
C LEU A 390 -22.13 35.37 20.92
N VAL A 391 -23.03 35.27 19.94
CA VAL A 391 -22.68 35.03 18.54
C VAL A 391 -21.88 36.19 17.96
N SER A 392 -22.14 37.41 18.43
CA SER A 392 -21.39 38.61 18.05
C SER A 392 -20.01 38.71 18.72
N ASN A 393 -19.77 37.95 19.79
CA ASN A 393 -18.51 38.00 20.53
C ASN A 393 -17.38 37.30 19.76
N GLU A 394 -16.31 38.04 19.45
CA GLU A 394 -15.18 37.51 18.68
C GLU A 394 -14.49 36.31 19.35
N ASN A 395 -14.37 36.33 20.70
CA ASN A 395 -13.73 35.23 21.44
C ASN A 395 -14.60 33.97 21.43
N PHE A 396 -15.93 34.12 21.56
CA PHE A 396 -16.86 33.02 21.43
C PHE A 396 -16.77 32.38 20.04
N ARG A 397 -16.85 33.20 18.98
CA ARG A 397 -16.74 32.72 17.60
C ARG A 397 -15.42 32.01 17.31
N ALA A 398 -14.29 32.54 17.81
CA ALA A 398 -12.98 31.92 17.65
C ALA A 398 -12.88 30.56 18.37
N LEU A 399 -13.40 30.44 19.59
CA LEU A 399 -13.43 29.18 20.33
C LEU A 399 -14.38 28.16 19.69
N MET A 400 -15.52 28.61 19.17
CA MET A 400 -16.44 27.75 18.42
C MET A 400 -15.80 27.23 17.13
N GLU A 401 -15.07 28.07 16.41
CA GLU A 401 -14.31 27.65 15.22
C GLU A 401 -13.21 26.63 15.56
N GLU A 402 -12.50 26.81 16.69
CA GLU A 402 -11.53 25.82 17.19
C GLU A 402 -12.22 24.51 17.60
N LEU A 403 -13.38 24.58 18.24
CA LEU A 403 -14.18 23.42 18.62
C LEU A 403 -14.65 22.65 17.37
N THR A 404 -15.22 23.31 16.37
CA THR A 404 -15.63 22.66 15.11
C THR A 404 -14.46 21.96 14.43
N ARG A 405 -13.29 22.60 14.36
CA ARG A 405 -12.07 21.97 13.84
C ARG A 405 -11.62 20.76 14.67
N THR A 406 -11.82 20.80 15.98
CA THR A 406 -11.50 19.70 16.88
C THR A 406 -12.46 18.53 16.66
N GLU A 407 -13.76 18.79 16.51
CA GLU A 407 -14.78 17.77 16.20
C GLU A 407 -14.52 17.08 14.86
N ASP A 408 -14.17 17.84 13.81
CA ASP A 408 -13.79 17.28 12.51
C ASP A 408 -12.60 16.31 12.64
N LYS A 409 -11.61 16.66 13.46
CA LYS A 409 -10.45 15.81 13.72
C LYS A 409 -10.78 14.60 14.58
N ILE A 410 -11.64 14.75 15.60
CA ILE A 410 -12.14 13.63 16.41
C ILE A 410 -12.86 12.63 15.51
N ALA A 411 -13.73 13.10 14.61
CA ALA A 411 -14.44 12.23 13.68
C ALA A 411 -13.49 11.43 12.77
N LEU A 412 -12.46 12.09 12.22
CA LEU A 412 -11.43 11.43 11.40
C LEU A 412 -10.56 10.45 12.21
N ALA A 413 -10.10 10.86 13.40
CA ALA A 413 -9.28 10.03 14.28
C ALA A 413 -10.05 8.79 14.78
N ARG A 414 -11.35 8.95 15.09
CA ARG A 414 -12.26 7.86 15.43
C ARG A 414 -12.40 6.87 14.29
N ALA A 415 -12.70 7.34 13.08
CA ALA A 415 -12.81 6.47 11.91
C ALA A 415 -11.51 5.68 11.71
N PHE A 416 -10.37 6.35 11.78
CA PHE A 416 -9.06 5.72 11.64
C PHE A 416 -8.74 4.68 12.75
N HIS A 417 -9.13 4.97 14.00
CA HIS A 417 -8.99 4.02 15.11
C HIS A 417 -9.88 2.79 14.90
N ASN A 418 -11.16 2.99 14.55
CA ASN A 418 -12.10 1.91 14.32
C ASN A 418 -11.67 1.02 13.13
N ASP A 419 -11.22 1.61 12.03
CA ASP A 419 -10.68 0.87 10.88
C ASP A 419 -9.43 0.06 11.27
N SER A 420 -8.57 0.62 12.14
CA SER A 420 -7.39 -0.08 12.65
C SER A 420 -7.76 -1.28 13.54
N VAL A 421 -8.74 -1.10 14.44
CA VAL A 421 -9.27 -2.15 15.33
C VAL A 421 -9.98 -3.23 14.51
N GLU A 422 -10.79 -2.85 13.52
CA GLU A 422 -11.49 -3.78 12.62
C GLU A 422 -10.49 -4.68 11.89
N ARG A 423 -9.47 -4.11 11.25
CA ARG A 423 -8.44 -4.89 10.55
C ARG A 423 -7.69 -5.83 11.48
N MET A 424 -7.35 -5.36 12.68
CA MET A 424 -6.71 -6.21 13.68
C MET A 424 -7.62 -7.38 14.09
N ASN A 425 -8.90 -7.12 14.36
CA ASN A 425 -9.89 -8.12 14.76
C ASN A 425 -10.11 -9.15 13.65
N ILE A 426 -10.30 -8.71 12.40
CA ILE A 426 -10.44 -9.61 11.24
C ILE A 426 -9.24 -10.56 11.17
N ARG A 427 -8.01 -10.04 11.31
CA ARG A 427 -6.81 -10.88 11.23
C ARG A 427 -6.67 -11.85 12.39
N VAL A 428 -7.01 -11.45 13.62
CA VAL A 428 -6.95 -12.34 14.79
C VAL A 428 -7.91 -13.54 14.64
N HIS A 429 -8.97 -13.41 13.85
CA HIS A 429 -9.97 -14.45 13.61
C HIS A 429 -9.85 -15.16 12.25
N THR A 430 -8.88 -14.81 11.41
CA THR A 430 -8.74 -15.39 10.07
C THR A 430 -7.61 -16.42 10.03
N VAL A 431 -7.86 -17.61 9.46
CA VAL A 431 -6.82 -18.61 9.21
C VAL A 431 -5.87 -18.10 8.11
N PRO A 432 -4.54 -18.22 8.27
CA PRO A 432 -3.80 -18.90 9.35
C PRO A 432 -3.40 -18.04 10.56
N ASP A 433 -3.70 -16.74 10.52
CA ASP A 433 -3.22 -15.76 11.51
C ASP A 433 -3.74 -16.05 12.92
N VAL A 434 -4.93 -16.67 13.03
CA VAL A 434 -5.51 -17.18 14.30
C VAL A 434 -4.57 -18.10 15.09
N LEU A 435 -3.69 -18.85 14.41
CA LEU A 435 -2.72 -19.74 15.08
C LEU A 435 -1.54 -18.97 15.68
N VAL A 436 -1.20 -17.80 15.12
CA VAL A 436 -0.05 -16.99 15.51
C VAL A 436 -0.44 -15.94 16.55
N ALA A 437 -1.69 -15.48 16.53
CA ALA A 437 -2.18 -14.41 17.39
C ALA A 437 -1.97 -14.63 18.92
N PRO A 438 -2.20 -15.83 19.48
CA PRO A 438 -1.93 -16.08 20.89
C PRO A 438 -0.45 -15.89 21.26
N VAL A 439 0.45 -16.34 20.38
CA VAL A 439 1.91 -16.21 20.56
C VAL A 439 2.35 -14.74 20.44
N ALA A 440 1.70 -13.96 19.56
CA ALA A 440 1.93 -12.53 19.41
C ALA A 440 1.33 -11.67 20.55
N LYS A 441 0.52 -12.27 21.44
CA LYS A 441 -0.25 -11.54 22.47
C LYS A 441 -1.09 -10.42 21.85
N VAL A 442 -1.75 -10.72 20.74
CA VAL A 442 -2.70 -9.84 20.05
C VAL A 442 -4.06 -10.48 20.14
N GLY A 443 -5.02 -9.77 20.73
CA GLY A 443 -6.39 -10.23 20.93
C GLY A 443 -7.39 -9.24 20.34
N LYS A 444 -8.66 -9.66 20.31
CA LYS A 444 -9.77 -8.80 19.90
C LYS A 444 -9.85 -7.56 20.78
N ARG A 445 -10.18 -6.42 20.17
CA ARG A 445 -10.54 -5.18 20.86
C ARG A 445 -11.90 -4.69 20.41
N ASP A 446 -12.57 -3.95 21.27
CA ASP A 446 -13.85 -3.35 20.92
C ASP A 446 -13.62 -2.05 20.15
N PRO A 447 -14.37 -1.81 19.06
CA PRO A 447 -14.34 -0.52 18.38
C PRO A 447 -14.96 0.55 19.28
N LEU A 448 -14.60 1.80 19.01
CA LEU A 448 -15.20 2.94 19.68
C LEU A 448 -16.59 3.20 19.08
N ALA A 449 -17.64 2.81 19.79
CA ALA A 449 -19.01 3.16 19.46
C ALA A 449 -19.42 4.39 20.29
N PHE A 450 -19.90 5.43 19.62
CA PHE A 450 -20.78 6.41 20.25
C PHE A 450 -22.19 6.11 19.78
N GLU A 451 -23.19 6.31 20.63
CA GLU A 451 -24.55 6.44 20.13
C GLU A 451 -24.52 7.56 19.08
N ALA A 452 -24.89 7.22 17.84
CA ALA A 452 -24.77 8.15 16.74
C ALA A 452 -25.56 9.42 17.10
N PHE A 453 -24.91 10.58 16.97
CA PHE A 453 -25.66 11.78 16.65
C PHE A 453 -26.40 11.45 15.36
N GLU A 454 -27.67 11.07 15.46
CA GLU A 454 -28.58 11.11 14.33
C GLU A 454 -28.64 12.57 13.93
N THR A 455 -27.70 13.01 13.08
CA THR A 455 -27.89 14.22 12.31
C THR A 455 -29.13 13.94 11.49
N LYS A 456 -30.29 14.43 11.95
CA LYS A 456 -31.48 14.52 11.12
C LYS A 456 -30.99 15.18 9.82
N PRO A 457 -31.22 14.55 8.65
CA PRO A 457 -30.82 15.15 7.39
C PRO A 457 -31.40 16.58 7.35
N VAL A 458 -30.55 17.55 7.00
CA VAL A 458 -31.01 18.93 6.83
C VAL A 458 -32.00 18.93 5.68
N GLU A 459 -33.29 18.95 6.00
CA GLU A 459 -34.35 19.17 5.04
C GLU A 459 -34.22 20.60 4.53
N ILE A 460 -33.56 20.77 3.39
CA ILE A 460 -33.59 22.03 2.65
C ILE A 460 -34.97 22.10 1.99
N SER A 461 -35.94 22.65 2.72
CA SER A 461 -37.20 23.10 2.12
C SER A 461 -36.90 24.31 1.25
N LEU A 462 -36.75 24.08 -0.05
CA LEU A 462 -36.89 25.14 -1.03
C LEU A 462 -38.39 25.42 -1.16
N GLU A 463 -38.90 26.37 -0.37
CA GLU A 463 -40.23 26.91 -0.66
C GLU A 463 -40.18 27.68 -2.00
N PRO A 464 -41.16 27.48 -2.89
CA PRO A 464 -41.21 28.09 -4.22
C PRO A 464 -41.53 29.59 -4.22
#